data_AF-A0AAU9VXA1-F1
#
_entry.id   AF-A0AAU9VXA1-F1
#
_cell.length_a   1.000
_cell.length_b   1.000
_cell.length_c   1.000
_cell.angle_alpha   90.00
_cell.angle_beta   90.00
_cell.angle_gamma   90.00
#
_symmetry.space_group_name_H-M   'P 1'
#
loop_
_entity.id
_entity.type
_entity.pdbx_description
1 polymer ?
#
loop_
_entity_poly.entity_id
_entity_poly.type
_entity_poly.pdbx_seq_one_letter_code
_entity_poly.pdbx_strand_id
1 'polypeptide(L)'
;LLPVVFQFQLFSTWGDPYYVGLNGLEFYDENGYRLRLTENNITAHPHSVNVLPGVVDDIRTPDKLIDGVNDTYDGRHMWLAPILPGLINLIYVVFDEPVTVSTVKVWNYSKTPIRGVQQFGLLVDDLLVYHGILPQVPAVTKGILPNIDMPTPHHTILFTDHEEIALAERKNVLSNKGGGQDIQLTNDKRIVSHYSDPKSAGKVADPALRPMTSVPALKKKR
;
A
#
# COMPACT_ATOMS: atom_id res chain seq x y z
N LEU A 1 0.00 -13.88 -24.33
CA LEU A 1 -0.65 -14.30 -23.07
C LEU A 1 -1.37 -13.08 -22.50
N LEU A 2 -2.40 -13.24 -21.68
CA LEU A 2 -3.02 -12.08 -21.02
C LEU A 2 -2.07 -11.57 -19.93
N PRO A 3 -1.99 -10.24 -19.71
CA PRO A 3 -1.18 -9.69 -18.64
C PRO A 3 -1.73 -10.14 -17.27
N VAL A 4 -0.85 -10.28 -16.29
CA VAL A 4 -1.23 -10.57 -14.90
C VAL A 4 -1.39 -9.25 -14.16
N VAL A 5 -2.52 -9.08 -13.48
CA VAL A 5 -2.87 -7.83 -12.79
C VAL A 5 -3.00 -8.05 -11.29
N PHE A 6 -2.17 -7.35 -10.53
CA PHE A 6 -2.34 -7.21 -9.08
C PHE A 6 -3.09 -5.92 -8.78
N GLN A 7 -4.21 -6.02 -8.08
CA GLN A 7 -5.04 -4.87 -7.70
C GLN A 7 -5.12 -4.75 -6.17
N PHE A 8 -4.57 -3.68 -5.62
CA PHE A 8 -4.79 -3.30 -4.23
C PHE A 8 -6.06 -2.46 -4.12
N GLN A 9 -6.97 -2.87 -3.26
CA GLN A 9 -8.17 -2.10 -2.90
C GLN A 9 -7.98 -1.52 -1.50
N LEU A 10 -7.89 -0.20 -1.38
CA LEU A 10 -7.64 0.49 -0.11
C LEU A 10 -8.97 0.92 0.49
N PHE A 11 -9.40 0.26 1.57
CA PHE A 11 -10.73 0.43 2.15
C PHE A 11 -10.79 1.51 3.23
N SER A 12 -9.72 1.68 3.99
CA SER A 12 -9.66 2.68 5.07
C SER A 12 -8.25 3.19 5.34
N THR A 13 -8.16 4.28 6.10
CA THR A 13 -6.91 4.83 6.64
C THR A 13 -6.89 4.72 8.16
N TRP A 14 -5.75 5.03 8.77
CA TRP A 14 -5.62 5.09 10.23
C TRP A 14 -6.24 6.34 10.88
N GLY A 15 -6.90 7.21 10.11
CA GLY A 15 -7.69 8.31 10.69
C GLY A 15 -7.88 9.55 9.80
N ASP A 16 -7.14 9.70 8.69
CA ASP A 16 -7.36 10.83 7.77
C ASP A 16 -8.49 10.49 6.78
N PRO A 17 -9.60 11.25 6.76
CA PRO A 17 -10.74 10.94 5.90
C PRO A 17 -10.61 11.52 4.49
N TYR A 18 -9.55 12.28 4.19
CA TYR A 18 -9.38 12.98 2.92
C TYR A 18 -8.25 12.44 2.06
N TYR A 19 -7.28 11.78 2.67
CA TYR A 19 -6.06 11.34 2.00
C TYR A 19 -5.63 9.96 2.44
N VAL A 20 -5.18 9.18 1.46
CA VAL A 20 -4.53 7.89 1.67
C VAL A 20 -3.19 7.89 0.95
N GLY A 21 -2.17 7.31 1.59
CA GLY A 21 -0.84 7.19 1.00
C GLY A 21 -0.16 5.89 1.35
N LEU A 22 0.95 5.64 0.66
CA LEU A 22 1.90 4.56 0.91
C LEU A 22 3.31 5.05 0.60
N ASN A 23 4.29 4.45 1.26
CA ASN A 23 5.70 4.67 0.93
C ASN A 23 6.06 3.90 -0.34
N GLY A 24 5.78 2.60 -0.38
CA GLY A 24 6.11 1.80 -1.55
C GLY A 24 5.72 0.33 -1.50
N LEU A 25 6.01 -0.34 -2.61
CA LEU A 25 5.67 -1.71 -2.94
C LEU A 25 6.90 -2.41 -3.52
N GLU A 26 7.11 -3.66 -3.14
CA GLU A 26 8.08 -4.54 -3.80
C GLU A 26 7.48 -5.92 -4.04
N PHE A 27 7.86 -6.49 -5.18
CA PHE A 27 7.48 -7.84 -5.60
C PHE A 27 8.74 -8.68 -5.77
N TYR A 28 8.66 -9.95 -5.40
CA TYR A 28 9.79 -10.88 -5.48
C TYR A 28 9.36 -12.16 -6.19
N ASP A 29 10.27 -12.73 -6.97
CA ASP A 29 10.06 -13.99 -7.71
C ASP A 29 10.16 -15.22 -6.80
N GLU A 30 9.94 -16.41 -7.34
CA GLU A 30 10.00 -17.70 -6.64
C GLU A 30 11.36 -17.99 -5.98
N ASN A 31 12.44 -17.36 -6.46
CA ASN A 31 13.79 -17.52 -5.95
C ASN A 31 14.15 -16.43 -4.93
N GLY A 32 13.23 -15.52 -4.61
CA GLY A 32 13.46 -14.41 -3.68
C GLY A 32 14.21 -13.23 -4.29
N TYR A 33 14.32 -13.13 -5.62
CA TYR A 33 14.88 -11.95 -6.28
C TYR A 33 13.80 -10.91 -6.52
N ARG A 34 14.14 -9.63 -6.27
CA ARG A 34 13.21 -8.51 -6.50
C ARG A 34 12.90 -8.38 -8.00
N LEU A 35 11.61 -8.42 -8.34
CA LEU A 35 11.11 -8.13 -9.68
C LEU A 35 11.32 -6.64 -10.00
N ARG A 36 11.84 -6.36 -11.19
CA ARG A 36 12.06 -4.99 -11.66
C ARG A 36 10.75 -4.46 -12.25
N LEU A 37 10.21 -3.44 -11.60
CA LEU A 37 9.04 -2.71 -12.08
C LEU A 37 9.48 -1.39 -12.72
N THR A 38 8.73 -0.95 -13.71
CA THR A 38 8.87 0.35 -14.37
C THR A 38 7.58 1.15 -14.23
N GLU A 39 7.60 2.43 -14.58
CA GLU A 39 6.43 3.31 -14.51
C GLU A 39 5.23 2.77 -15.32
N ASN A 40 5.48 2.00 -16.38
CA ASN A 40 4.43 1.36 -17.17
C ASN A 40 3.71 0.23 -16.42
N ASN A 41 4.34 -0.33 -15.38
CA ASN A 41 3.77 -1.43 -14.61
C ASN A 41 2.86 -0.94 -13.49
N ILE A 42 2.83 0.35 -13.15
CA ILE A 42 2.14 0.85 -11.95
C ILE A 42 1.20 2.01 -12.29
N THR A 43 -0.01 1.97 -11.75
CA THR A 43 -0.91 3.13 -11.76
C THR A 43 -1.85 3.08 -10.57
N ALA A 44 -2.58 4.17 -10.34
CA ALA A 44 -3.55 4.26 -9.26
C ALA A 44 -4.82 5.00 -9.68
N HIS A 45 -5.90 4.75 -8.96
CA HIS A 45 -7.16 5.45 -9.14
C HIS A 45 -7.78 5.82 -7.78
N PRO A 46 -7.94 7.13 -7.47
CA PRO A 46 -7.38 8.28 -8.19
C PRO A 46 -5.85 8.23 -8.29
N HIS A 47 -5.31 8.80 -9.38
CA HIS A 47 -3.88 8.73 -9.69
C HIS A 47 -2.99 9.35 -8.60
N SER A 48 -3.31 10.56 -8.18
CA SER A 48 -2.66 11.24 -7.05
C SER A 48 -3.51 12.44 -6.62
N VAL A 49 -3.03 13.24 -5.67
CA VAL A 49 -3.66 14.54 -5.31
C VAL A 49 -3.77 15.54 -6.46
N ASN A 50 -3.09 15.33 -7.59
CA ASN A 50 -3.19 16.19 -8.78
C ASN A 50 -4.57 16.19 -9.44
N VAL A 51 -5.45 15.25 -9.08
CA VAL A 51 -6.85 15.27 -9.55
C VAL A 51 -7.69 16.33 -8.83
N LEU A 52 -7.19 16.92 -7.74
CA LEU A 52 -7.90 17.92 -6.96
C LEU A 52 -7.77 19.32 -7.59
N PRO A 53 -8.85 20.12 -7.60
CA PRO A 53 -8.79 21.50 -8.07
C PRO A 53 -7.73 22.32 -7.31
N GLY A 54 -6.89 23.06 -8.04
CA GLY A 54 -5.88 23.94 -7.47
C GLY A 54 -4.58 23.25 -7.03
N VAL A 55 -4.48 21.92 -7.15
CA VAL A 55 -3.23 21.18 -6.99
C VAL A 55 -2.58 21.02 -8.36
N VAL A 56 -1.33 21.45 -8.50
CA VAL A 56 -0.57 21.42 -9.76
C VAL A 56 0.80 20.84 -9.49
N ASP A 57 1.22 19.90 -10.34
CA ASP A 57 2.55 19.28 -10.34
C ASP A 57 3.01 18.73 -8.98
N ASP A 58 2.09 18.18 -8.17
CA ASP A 58 2.45 17.46 -6.97
C ASP A 58 3.14 16.14 -7.35
N ILE A 59 4.33 15.93 -6.80
CA ILE A 59 5.24 14.84 -7.15
C ILE A 59 4.91 13.49 -6.50
N ARG A 60 3.84 13.42 -5.68
CA ARG A 60 3.42 12.20 -4.97
C ARG A 60 2.58 11.29 -5.86
N THR A 61 3.16 10.86 -6.96
CA THR A 61 2.54 10.06 -8.03
C THR A 61 2.85 8.56 -7.89
N PRO A 62 2.11 7.66 -8.59
CA PRO A 62 2.23 6.21 -8.40
C PRO A 62 3.62 5.62 -8.69
N ASP A 63 4.45 6.27 -9.50
CA ASP A 63 5.85 5.88 -9.72
C ASP A 63 6.66 5.83 -8.42
N LYS A 64 6.30 6.65 -7.41
CA LYS A 64 6.94 6.63 -6.09
C LYS A 64 6.70 5.34 -5.33
N LEU A 65 5.68 4.57 -5.68
CA LEU A 65 5.45 3.27 -5.07
C LEU A 65 6.56 2.26 -5.41
N ILE A 66 7.31 2.48 -6.49
CA ILE A 66 8.28 1.52 -7.01
C ILE A 66 9.68 2.10 -7.20
N ASP A 67 9.93 3.33 -6.72
CA ASP A 67 11.22 4.04 -6.88
C ASP A 67 12.36 3.44 -6.04
N GLY A 68 12.04 2.51 -5.13
CA GLY A 68 12.99 1.80 -4.28
C GLY A 68 13.41 2.55 -3.02
N VAL A 69 12.87 3.73 -2.75
CA VAL A 69 13.16 4.53 -1.55
C VAL A 69 12.06 4.34 -0.51
N ASN A 70 11.93 3.11 0.01
CA ASN A 70 10.81 2.73 0.88
C ASN A 70 10.99 3.15 2.35
N ASP A 71 12.22 3.13 2.86
CA ASP A 71 12.56 3.55 4.22
C ASP A 71 12.84 5.07 4.24
N THR A 72 11.78 5.86 4.31
CA THR A 72 11.86 7.31 4.18
C THR A 72 10.71 7.98 4.90
N TYR A 73 10.93 9.21 5.36
CA TYR A 73 9.89 10.16 5.80
C TYR A 73 9.77 11.35 4.84
N ASP A 74 10.55 11.37 3.75
CA ASP A 74 10.47 12.38 2.72
C ASP A 74 9.33 12.09 1.75
N GLY A 75 8.38 13.02 1.68
CA GLY A 75 7.17 12.85 0.87
C GLY A 75 7.42 12.88 -0.63
N ARG A 76 8.65 13.17 -1.07
CA ARG A 76 9.05 13.10 -2.48
C ARG A 76 9.18 11.68 -3.00
N HIS A 77 9.29 10.73 -2.09
CA HIS A 77 9.45 9.29 -2.31
C HIS A 77 8.25 8.51 -1.79
N MET A 78 7.06 9.11 -1.88
CA MET A 78 5.82 8.48 -1.41
C MET A 78 4.68 8.84 -2.35
N TRP A 79 3.69 7.95 -2.43
CA TRP A 79 2.46 8.21 -3.15
C TRP A 79 1.38 8.77 -2.21
N LEU A 80 0.57 9.72 -2.71
CA LEU A 80 -0.61 10.22 -2.01
C LEU A 80 -1.76 10.45 -2.98
N ALA A 81 -2.92 9.91 -2.64
CA ALA A 81 -4.16 10.10 -3.37
C ALA A 81 -5.26 10.69 -2.47
N PRO A 82 -6.23 11.40 -3.06
CA PRO A 82 -7.42 11.80 -2.35
C PRO A 82 -8.34 10.60 -2.12
N ILE A 83 -9.02 10.62 -0.99
CA ILE A 83 -10.23 9.83 -0.78
C ILE A 83 -11.39 10.68 -1.31
N LEU A 84 -12.19 10.09 -2.19
CA LEU A 84 -13.34 10.73 -2.82
C LEU A 84 -14.62 9.98 -2.40
N PRO A 85 -15.74 10.68 -2.15
CA PRO A 85 -17.00 10.02 -1.77
C PRO A 85 -17.44 8.97 -2.79
N GLY A 86 -17.74 7.77 -2.31
CA GLY A 86 -18.24 6.66 -3.14
C GLY A 86 -17.20 6.00 -4.04
N LEU A 87 -15.92 6.36 -3.91
CA LEU A 87 -14.83 5.79 -4.70
C LEU A 87 -13.85 5.03 -3.81
N ILE A 88 -13.52 3.80 -4.19
CA ILE A 88 -12.44 3.03 -3.56
C ILE A 88 -11.12 3.46 -4.19
N ASN A 89 -10.10 3.69 -3.38
CA ASN A 89 -8.75 3.94 -3.86
C ASN A 89 -8.11 2.63 -4.32
N LEU A 90 -7.63 2.59 -5.56
CA LEU A 90 -7.07 1.41 -6.21
C LEU A 90 -5.61 1.67 -6.59
N ILE A 91 -4.78 0.63 -6.49
CA ILE A 91 -3.44 0.59 -7.08
C ILE A 91 -3.37 -0.66 -7.96
N TYR A 92 -2.85 -0.51 -9.17
CA TYR A 92 -2.67 -1.58 -10.14
C TYR A 92 -1.19 -1.80 -10.40
N VAL A 93 -0.74 -3.05 -10.27
CA VAL A 93 0.58 -3.49 -10.76
C VAL A 93 0.34 -4.51 -11.87
N VAL A 94 0.79 -4.20 -13.09
CA VAL A 94 0.54 -5.00 -14.29
C VAL A 94 1.86 -5.57 -14.81
N PHE A 95 1.87 -6.89 -15.03
CA PHE A 95 2.97 -7.60 -15.67
C PHE A 95 2.53 -8.05 -17.08
N ASP A 96 3.25 -7.57 -18.10
CA ASP A 96 2.94 -7.88 -19.51
C ASP A 96 3.23 -9.34 -19.87
N GLU A 97 4.14 -9.97 -19.14
CA GLU A 97 4.51 -11.37 -19.26
C GLU A 97 4.12 -12.12 -17.97
N PRO A 98 3.85 -13.44 -18.04
CA PRO A 98 3.61 -14.24 -16.84
C PRO A 98 4.80 -14.14 -15.88
N VAL A 99 4.52 -13.81 -14.63
CA VAL A 99 5.50 -13.78 -13.54
C VAL A 99 5.01 -14.66 -12.39
N THR A 100 5.92 -15.39 -11.77
CA THR A 100 5.66 -16.04 -10.48
C THR A 100 6.08 -15.07 -9.39
N VAL A 101 5.20 -14.86 -8.40
CA VAL A 101 5.47 -13.97 -7.26
C VAL A 101 5.48 -14.81 -5.99
N SER A 102 6.57 -14.76 -5.22
CA SER A 102 6.67 -15.41 -3.90
C SER A 102 6.26 -14.47 -2.77
N THR A 103 6.53 -13.17 -2.93
CA THR A 103 6.47 -12.20 -1.84
C THR A 103 6.05 -10.84 -2.37
N VAL A 104 5.10 -10.22 -1.68
CA VAL A 104 4.75 -8.81 -1.85
C VAL A 104 5.02 -8.08 -0.55
N LYS A 105 5.81 -7.02 -0.60
CA LYS A 105 6.13 -6.15 0.55
C LYS A 105 5.46 -4.80 0.37
N VAL A 106 4.85 -4.29 1.44
CA VAL A 106 4.10 -3.05 1.46
C VAL A 106 4.61 -2.16 2.60
N TRP A 107 5.09 -0.96 2.26
CA TRP A 107 5.47 0.06 3.24
C TRP A 107 4.37 1.11 3.36
N ASN A 108 3.87 1.28 4.58
CA ASN A 108 2.80 2.24 4.86
C ASN A 108 3.31 3.68 4.90
N TYR A 109 2.40 4.66 4.84
CA TYR A 109 2.74 6.09 4.74
C TYR A 109 3.34 6.65 6.03
N SER A 110 4.62 6.98 6.00
CA SER A 110 5.38 7.41 7.18
C SER A 110 5.29 8.92 7.46
N LYS A 111 5.13 9.76 6.43
CA LYS A 111 5.16 11.23 6.56
C LYS A 111 4.06 11.76 7.49
N THR A 112 2.90 11.15 7.44
CA THR A 112 1.74 11.51 8.28
C THR A 112 0.99 10.22 8.58
N PRO A 113 1.36 9.47 9.62
CA PRO A 113 0.90 8.09 9.80
C PRO A 113 -0.61 7.86 9.78
N ILE A 114 -1.41 8.87 10.17
CA ILE A 114 -2.88 8.79 10.09
C ILE A 114 -3.43 8.72 8.65
N ARG A 115 -2.64 9.11 7.64
CA ARG A 115 -2.95 8.98 6.21
C ARG A 115 -2.55 7.62 5.64
N GLY A 116 -1.87 6.78 6.43
CA GLY A 116 -1.51 5.44 6.01
C GLY A 116 -2.75 4.58 5.82
N VAL A 117 -2.68 3.63 4.89
CA VAL A 117 -3.69 2.59 4.68
C VAL A 117 -3.85 1.80 5.98
N GLN A 118 -5.10 1.55 6.39
CA GLN A 118 -5.42 0.67 7.51
C GLN A 118 -5.93 -0.67 6.99
N GLN A 119 -7.06 -0.72 6.29
CA GLN A 119 -7.60 -1.96 5.74
C GLN A 119 -7.46 -1.99 4.22
N PHE A 120 -6.99 -3.11 3.67
CA PHE A 120 -6.88 -3.29 2.22
C PHE A 120 -7.08 -4.74 1.77
N GLY A 121 -7.51 -4.90 0.53
CA GLY A 121 -7.54 -6.17 -0.19
C GLY A 121 -6.48 -6.19 -1.30
N LEU A 122 -5.98 -7.37 -1.64
CA LEU A 122 -5.13 -7.62 -2.81
C LEU A 122 -5.80 -8.69 -3.66
N LEU A 123 -6.03 -8.37 -4.92
CA LEU A 123 -6.55 -9.27 -5.94
C LEU A 123 -5.46 -9.58 -6.96
N VAL A 124 -5.49 -10.79 -7.51
CA VAL A 124 -4.69 -11.22 -8.67
C VAL A 124 -5.68 -11.70 -9.72
N ASP A 125 -5.72 -11.04 -10.88
CA ASP A 125 -6.66 -11.32 -11.97
C ASP A 125 -8.12 -11.45 -11.46
N ASP A 126 -8.55 -10.44 -10.71
CA ASP A 126 -9.87 -10.34 -10.06
C ASP A 126 -10.17 -11.36 -8.94
N LEU A 127 -9.25 -12.29 -8.67
CA LEU A 127 -9.35 -13.18 -7.52
C LEU A 127 -8.75 -12.52 -6.29
N LEU A 128 -9.55 -12.31 -5.24
CA LEU A 128 -9.04 -11.87 -3.95
C LEU A 128 -8.12 -12.94 -3.34
N VAL A 129 -6.87 -12.59 -3.10
CA VAL A 129 -5.87 -13.46 -2.48
C VAL A 129 -5.47 -13.02 -1.06
N TYR A 130 -5.74 -11.77 -0.69
CA TYR A 130 -5.44 -11.26 0.65
C TYR A 130 -6.40 -10.12 1.05
N HIS A 131 -6.76 -10.08 2.33
CA HIS A 131 -7.53 -9.00 2.95
C HIS A 131 -7.06 -8.89 4.39
N GLY A 132 -6.60 -7.71 4.77
CA GLY A 132 -6.04 -7.53 6.09
C GLY A 132 -5.84 -6.08 6.47
N ILE A 133 -5.13 -5.92 7.58
CA ILE A 133 -4.78 -4.62 8.15
C ILE A 133 -3.31 -4.35 7.89
N LEU A 134 -2.99 -3.19 7.33
CA LEU A 134 -1.61 -2.70 7.20
C LEU A 134 -1.26 -1.87 8.44
N PRO A 135 -0.28 -2.28 9.27
CA PRO A 135 0.05 -1.56 10.51
C PRO A 135 0.41 -0.10 10.25
N GLN A 136 0.01 0.78 11.18
CA GLN A 136 0.39 2.19 11.12
C GLN A 136 1.91 2.32 11.34
N VAL A 137 2.57 3.19 10.57
CA VAL A 137 3.96 3.54 10.85
C VAL A 137 4.03 4.20 12.23
N PRO A 138 4.89 3.71 13.15
CA PRO A 138 5.04 4.34 14.46
C PRO A 138 5.38 5.82 14.30
N ALA A 139 4.66 6.68 15.02
CA ALA A 139 5.02 8.08 15.10
C ALA A 139 6.35 8.18 15.85
N VAL A 140 7.45 8.36 15.13
CA VAL A 140 8.76 8.56 15.74
C VAL A 140 8.76 9.96 16.36
N THR A 141 8.37 10.06 17.63
CA THR A 141 8.80 11.17 18.46
C THR A 141 10.30 11.01 18.62
N LYS A 142 11.09 11.90 17.99
CA LYS A 142 12.54 12.02 18.24
C LYS A 142 12.75 12.28 19.73
N GLY A 143 12.91 11.22 20.52
CA GLY A 143 12.99 11.25 21.98
C GLY A 143 14.05 10.28 22.52
N ILE A 144 14.80 10.78 23.51
CA ILE A 144 15.85 10.17 24.36
C ILE A 144 17.07 9.54 23.66
N LEU A 145 16.92 8.83 22.54
CA LEU A 145 18.04 8.24 21.79
C LEU A 145 18.15 8.85 20.39
N PRO A 146 18.80 10.02 20.24
CA PRO A 146 18.86 10.78 18.98
C PRO A 146 19.62 10.07 17.84
N ASN A 147 20.20 8.89 18.10
CA ASN A 147 21.10 8.19 17.18
C ASN A 147 20.56 6.81 16.73
N ILE A 148 19.31 6.46 17.03
CA ILE A 148 18.71 5.21 16.54
C ILE A 148 17.65 5.56 15.50
N ASP A 149 18.06 5.51 14.23
CA ASP A 149 17.12 5.50 13.11
C ASP A 149 16.51 4.09 13.02
N MET A 150 15.28 3.94 13.49
CA MET A 150 14.52 2.70 13.30
C MET A 150 13.98 2.67 11.87
N PRO A 151 14.25 1.61 11.10
CA PRO A 151 13.76 1.52 9.74
C PRO A 151 12.23 1.47 9.71
N THR A 152 11.65 2.10 8.70
CA THR A 152 10.21 2.05 8.43
C THR A 152 9.83 0.58 8.19
N PRO A 153 8.92 0.00 9.01
CA PRO A 153 8.55 -1.39 8.85
C PRO A 153 7.74 -1.61 7.58
N HIS A 154 7.94 -2.77 6.95
CA HIS A 154 7.05 -3.27 5.91
C HIS A 154 6.18 -4.40 6.42
N HIS A 155 5.08 -4.60 5.72
CA HIS A 155 4.21 -5.76 5.85
C HIS A 155 4.43 -6.69 4.68
N THR A 156 4.46 -7.99 4.95
CA THR A 156 4.70 -9.02 3.94
C THR A 156 3.48 -9.89 3.70
N ILE A 157 3.13 -10.08 2.43
CA ILE A 157 2.18 -11.08 1.93
C ILE A 157 3.00 -12.16 1.22
N LEU A 158 2.84 -13.42 1.65
CA LEU A 158 3.59 -14.56 1.14
C LEU A 158 2.71 -15.44 0.24
N PHE A 159 3.31 -15.89 -0.86
CA PHE A 159 2.73 -16.76 -1.88
C PHE A 159 3.62 -17.99 -2.16
N THR A 160 4.47 -18.36 -1.19
CA THR A 160 5.49 -19.40 -1.35
C THR A 160 5.46 -20.41 -0.19
N ASP A 161 5.79 -21.65 -0.50
CA ASP A 161 6.07 -22.74 0.43
C ASP A 161 7.59 -22.91 0.70
N HIS A 162 8.43 -22.10 0.06
CA HIS A 162 9.87 -22.12 0.25
C HIS A 162 10.24 -21.67 1.68
N GLU A 163 10.68 -22.62 2.50
CA GLU A 163 10.87 -22.44 3.95
C GLU A 163 11.81 -21.29 4.28
N GLU A 164 12.89 -21.11 3.51
CA GLU A 164 13.85 -20.03 3.75
C GLU A 164 13.24 -18.63 3.57
N ILE A 165 12.43 -18.41 2.53
CA ILE A 165 11.74 -17.14 2.27
C ILE A 165 10.70 -16.89 3.37
N ALA A 166 9.91 -17.91 3.70
CA ALA A 166 8.90 -17.83 4.74
C ALA A 166 9.51 -17.50 6.11
N LEU A 167 10.64 -18.15 6.45
CA LEU A 167 11.35 -17.92 7.71
C LEU A 167 11.97 -16.51 7.77
N ALA A 168 12.52 -16.02 6.66
CA ALA A 168 13.11 -14.68 6.57
C ALA A 168 12.07 -13.57 6.82
N GLU A 169 10.85 -13.76 6.31
CA GLU A 169 9.77 -12.77 6.40
C GLU A 169 8.82 -12.96 7.58
N ARG A 170 8.99 -14.01 8.39
CA ARG A 170 8.09 -14.40 9.50
C ARG A 170 7.67 -13.28 10.45
N LYS A 171 8.53 -12.28 10.65
CA LYS A 171 8.31 -11.15 11.58
C LYS A 171 7.53 -10.00 10.95
N ASN A 172 7.48 -9.96 9.62
CA ASN A 172 6.80 -8.93 8.82
C ASN A 172 5.43 -9.41 8.32
N VAL A 173 5.13 -10.70 8.50
CA VAL A 173 3.79 -11.28 8.30
C VAL A 173 3.00 -11.10 9.58
N LEU A 174 1.80 -10.52 9.49
CA LEU A 174 0.89 -10.45 10.63
C LEU A 174 0.38 -11.85 11.00
N SER A 175 0.81 -12.35 12.16
CA SER A 175 0.26 -13.56 12.76
C SER A 175 -1.13 -13.26 13.34
N ASN A 176 -2.13 -14.00 12.87
CA ASN A 176 -3.53 -13.88 13.23
C ASN A 176 -3.75 -14.26 14.72
N LYS A 177 -3.51 -13.33 15.65
CA LYS A 177 -3.76 -13.54 17.09
C LYS A 177 -4.95 -12.75 17.65
N GLY A 178 -5.73 -12.08 16.81
CA GLY A 178 -6.97 -11.46 17.27
C GLY A 178 -7.72 -10.70 16.19
N GLY A 179 -8.81 -11.30 15.69
CA GLY A 179 -9.89 -10.60 15.00
C GLY A 179 -9.99 -10.84 13.50
N GLY A 180 -10.78 -11.86 13.12
CA GLY A 180 -11.67 -11.86 11.95
C GLY A 180 -11.07 -11.50 10.58
N GLN A 181 -9.99 -12.16 10.16
CA GLN A 181 -9.65 -12.24 8.73
C GLN A 181 -10.36 -13.46 8.13
N ASP A 182 -11.43 -13.22 7.37
CA ASP A 182 -12.09 -14.24 6.54
C ASP A 182 -11.53 -14.15 5.10
N ILE A 183 -10.35 -14.72 4.87
CA ILE A 183 -10.07 -15.39 3.58
C ILE A 183 -9.13 -16.57 3.83
N GLN A 184 -9.61 -17.74 3.44
CA GLN A 184 -8.89 -19.00 3.42
C GLN A 184 -8.94 -19.49 1.96
N LEU A 185 -7.79 -19.52 1.27
CA LEU A 185 -7.71 -20.22 -0.02
C LEU A 185 -6.99 -21.55 0.19
N THR A 186 -7.77 -22.63 0.17
CA THR A 186 -7.27 -24.00 0.12
C THR A 186 -7.23 -24.47 -1.32
N ASN A 187 -6.05 -24.84 -1.80
CA ASN A 187 -5.95 -25.74 -2.96
C ASN A 187 -6.61 -27.08 -2.58
N ASP A 188 -7.36 -27.65 -3.54
CA ASP A 188 -7.85 -29.04 -3.56
C ASP A 188 -9.22 -29.37 -2.91
N LYS A 189 -10.29 -28.74 -3.45
CA LYS A 189 -11.70 -29.24 -3.45
C LYS A 189 -12.60 -29.00 -2.22
N ARG A 190 -12.59 -27.83 -1.58
CA ARG A 190 -13.78 -27.36 -0.82
C ARG A 190 -13.86 -25.84 -0.70
N ILE A 191 -15.05 -25.28 -0.93
CA ILE A 191 -15.35 -23.84 -0.80
C ILE A 191 -15.61 -23.49 0.68
N VAL A 192 -14.98 -22.43 1.18
CA VAL A 192 -15.38 -21.66 2.38
C VAL A 192 -14.83 -20.24 2.14
N SER A 193 -15.55 -19.11 2.08
CA SER A 193 -16.79 -18.65 2.70
C SER A 193 -17.31 -17.41 1.90
N HIS A 194 -18.47 -16.89 2.31
CA HIS A 194 -19.15 -15.75 1.70
C HIS A 194 -18.47 -14.42 2.00
N TYR A 195 -18.13 -13.68 0.95
CA TYR A 195 -17.84 -12.25 1.02
C TYR A 195 -19.03 -11.49 1.60
N SER A 196 -18.86 -10.94 2.80
CA SER A 196 -19.77 -9.93 3.32
C SER A 196 -19.34 -8.57 2.78
N ASP A 197 -20.22 -8.01 1.94
CA ASP A 197 -20.10 -6.66 1.38
C ASP A 197 -19.80 -5.64 2.51
N PRO A 198 -18.66 -4.94 2.48
CA PRO A 198 -18.32 -3.97 3.51
C PRO A 198 -19.25 -2.76 3.36
N LYS A 199 -20.38 -2.78 4.06
CA LYS A 199 -21.24 -1.61 4.29
C LYS A 199 -20.39 -0.49 4.87
N SER A 200 -19.97 0.44 4.02
CA SER A 200 -19.69 1.85 4.27
C SER A 200 -19.41 2.20 5.74
N ALA A 201 -18.18 1.96 6.18
CA ALA A 201 -17.69 2.46 7.45
C ALA A 201 -17.32 3.95 7.30
N GLY A 202 -18.07 4.83 7.97
CA GLY A 202 -17.67 6.21 8.22
C GLY A 202 -18.63 7.28 7.71
N LYS A 203 -18.86 8.30 8.53
CA LYS A 203 -19.53 9.55 8.17
C LYS A 203 -18.75 10.17 7.00
N VAL A 204 -19.40 10.37 5.84
CA VAL A 204 -18.76 10.98 4.66
C VAL A 204 -18.19 12.33 5.05
N ALA A 205 -16.88 12.52 4.85
CA ALA A 205 -16.21 13.77 5.17
C ALA A 205 -16.57 14.86 4.17
N ASP A 206 -16.70 16.10 4.64
CA ASP A 206 -17.05 17.25 3.81
C ASP A 206 -15.86 17.67 2.94
N PRO A 207 -15.94 17.55 1.60
CA PRO A 207 -14.85 17.95 0.71
C PRO A 207 -14.38 19.41 0.89
N ALA A 208 -15.23 20.31 1.39
CA ALA A 208 -14.90 21.71 1.63
C ALA A 208 -13.95 21.90 2.83
N LEU A 209 -13.88 20.94 3.75
CA LEU A 209 -13.00 20.94 4.92
C LEU A 209 -11.66 20.24 4.65
N ARG A 210 -11.38 19.85 3.40
CA ARG A 210 -10.17 19.14 3.00
C ARG A 210 -8.91 20.00 3.27
N PRO A 211 -7.95 19.52 4.09
CA PRO A 211 -6.71 20.23 4.33
C PRO A 211 -5.86 20.33 3.06
N MET A 212 -5.15 21.44 2.86
CA MET A 212 -4.14 21.54 1.80
C MET A 212 -2.97 20.60 2.11
N THR A 213 -2.42 19.95 1.08
CA THR A 213 -1.23 19.12 1.21
C THR A 213 -0.25 19.51 0.11
N SER A 214 0.83 20.20 0.49
CA SER A 214 1.91 20.54 -0.43
C SER A 214 3.22 20.02 0.13
N VAL A 215 4.02 19.36 -0.69
CA VAL A 215 5.44 19.16 -0.39
C VAL A 215 6.14 20.50 -0.62
N PRO A 216 6.87 21.08 0.36
CA PRO A 216 7.61 22.32 0.11
C PRO A 216 8.57 22.10 -1.07
N ALA A 217 8.41 22.88 -2.14
CA ALA A 217 9.39 22.92 -3.22
C ALA A 217 10.73 23.41 -2.65
N LEU A 218 11.82 22.71 -2.96
CA LEU A 218 13.16 23.21 -2.69
C LEU A 218 13.29 24.56 -3.40
N LYS A 219 13.47 25.65 -2.64
CA LYS A 219 13.97 26.90 -3.21
C LYS A 219 15.33 26.57 -3.83
N LYS A 220 15.42 26.57 -5.17
CA LYS A 220 16.72 26.63 -5.85
C LYS A 220 17.43 27.86 -5.28
N LYS A 221 18.53 27.66 -4.54
CA LYS A 221 19.44 28.74 -4.21
C LYS A 221 19.90 29.33 -5.54
N ARG A 222 19.52 30.57 -5.79
CA ARG A 222 20.13 31.42 -6.83
C ARG A 222 21.55 31.76 -6.40
#